data_AF-A0A7L2RZ59-F1
#
_entry.id   AF-A0A7L2RZ59-F1
#
_cell.length_a   1.000
_cell.length_b   1.000
_cell.length_c   1.000
_cell.angle_alpha   90.00
_cell.angle_beta   90.00
_cell.angle_gamma   90.00
#
_symmetry.space_group_name_H-M   'P 1'
#
loop_
_entity.id
_entity.type
_entity.pdbx_description
1 polymer ?
#
loop_
_entity_poly.entity_id
_entity_poly.type
_entity_poly.pdbx_seq_one_letter_code
_entity_poly.pdbx_strand_id
1 'polypeptide(L)' 'EGNEPGDSTKITYRELLHKVCQFANVLRSQGVKKGDRISIYMPMILELVIAMLACARIGALHSV' A
#
# COMPACT_ATOMS: atom_id res chain seq x y z
N GLU A 1 -4.01 7.01 -10.87
CA GLU A 1 -4.60 7.82 -11.95
C GLU A 1 -3.86 9.15 -11.99
N GLY A 2 -3.48 9.59 -13.19
CA GLY A 2 -3.00 10.94 -13.40
C GLY A 2 -4.19 11.88 -13.45
N ASN A 3 -4.22 12.88 -12.59
CA ASN A 3 -5.29 13.88 -12.60
C ASN A 3 -5.23 14.76 -13.87
N GLU A 4 -4.09 14.71 -14.59
CA GLU A 4 -3.84 15.41 -15.84
C GLU A 4 -3.43 14.43 -16.95
N PRO A 5 -3.83 14.67 -18.22
CA PRO A 5 -3.39 13.87 -19.35
C PRO A 5 -1.89 14.05 -19.58
N GLY A 6 -1.10 13.18 -18.94
CA GLY A 6 0.37 13.22 -18.91
C GLY A 6 0.95 12.69 -17.61
N ASP A 7 0.18 12.72 -16.52
CA ASP A 7 0.59 12.25 -15.20
C ASP A 7 0.47 10.71 -15.09
N SER A 8 1.33 10.02 -15.84
CA SER A 8 1.40 8.57 -15.82
C SER A 8 2.70 8.12 -15.17
N THR A 9 2.58 7.58 -13.95
CA THR A 9 3.72 6.96 -13.27
C THR A 9 3.78 5.48 -13.63
N LYS A 10 4.92 5.04 -14.16
CA LYS A 10 5.21 3.62 -14.39
C LYS A 10 6.01 3.08 -13.22
N ILE A 11 5.65 1.89 -12.77
CA ILE A 11 6.41 1.17 -11.74
C ILE A 11 6.62 -0.27 -12.20
N THR A 12 7.83 -0.79 -12.02
CA THR A 12 8.11 -2.21 -12.25
C THR A 12 7.62 -3.05 -11.07
N TYR A 13 7.35 -4.34 -11.30
CA TYR A 13 7.00 -5.26 -10.22
C TYR A 13 8.04 -5.30 -9.09
N ARG A 14 9.33 -5.18 -9.43
CA ARG A 14 10.41 -5.15 -8.46
C ARG A 14 10.31 -3.90 -7.58
N GLU A 15 10.13 -2.72 -8.17
CA GLU A 15 9.97 -1.47 -7.41
C GLU A 15 8.71 -1.48 -6.55
N LEU A 16 7.59 -2.01 -7.08
CA LEU A 16 6.36 -2.17 -6.33
C LEU A 16 6.58 -3.08 -5.11
N LEU A 17 7.24 -4.23 -5.31
CA LEU A 17 7.58 -5.14 -4.21
C LEU A 17 8.44 -4.47 -3.15
N HIS A 18 9.45 -3.68 -3.55
CA HIS A 18 10.28 -2.92 -2.62
C HIS A 18 9.45 -1.94 -1.77
N LYS A 19 8.58 -1.15 -2.41
CA LYS A 19 7.71 -0.19 -1.71
C LYS A 19 6.72 -0.89 -0.77
N VAL A 20 6.14 -2.02 -1.19
CA VAL A 20 5.24 -2.84 -0.36
C VAL A 20 5.98 -3.39 0.88
N CYS A 21 7.19 -3.94 0.71
CA CYS A 21 8.00 -4.43 1.83
C CYS A 21 8.34 -3.30 2.81
N GLN A 22 8.72 -2.13 2.31
CA GLN A 22 9.05 -0.98 3.13
C GLN A 22 7.83 -0.53 3.95
N PHE A 23 6.66 -0.38 3.33
CA PHE A 23 5.45 0.06 4.03
C PHE A 23 4.93 -0.99 5.02
N ALA A 24 5.01 -2.28 4.67
CA ALA A 24 4.69 -3.37 5.59
C ALA A 24 5.57 -3.38 6.85
N ASN A 25 6.86 -3.03 6.72
CA ASN A 25 7.76 -2.91 7.86
C ASN A 25 7.39 -1.72 8.76
N VAL A 26 6.97 -0.60 8.17
CA VAL A 26 6.43 0.55 8.93
C VAL A 26 5.18 0.15 9.70
N LEU A 27 4.22 -0.55 9.07
CA LEU A 27 3.03 -1.02 9.78
C LEU A 27 3.39 -1.93 10.96
N ARG A 28 4.35 -2.86 10.79
CA ARG A 28 4.84 -3.69 11.90
C ARG A 28 5.51 -2.87 13.01
N SER A 29 6.30 -1.85 12.66
CA SER A 29 6.95 -0.99 13.66
C SER A 29 5.94 -0.13 14.43
N GLN A 30 4.81 0.19 13.82
CA GLN A 30 3.66 0.83 14.47
C GLN A 30 2.81 -0.16 15.30
N GLY A 31 3.23 -1.42 15.42
CA GLY A 31 2.60 -2.42 16.27
C GLY A 31 1.46 -3.20 15.61
N VAL A 32 1.23 -3.03 14.29
CA VAL A 32 0.20 -3.79 13.57
C VAL A 32 0.54 -5.27 13.54
N LYS A 33 -0.45 -6.08 13.90
CA LYS A 33 -0.39 -7.54 13.94
C LYS A 33 -1.36 -8.16 12.94
N LYS A 34 -1.17 -9.46 12.71
CA LYS A 34 -2.11 -10.27 11.92
C LYS A 34 -3.51 -10.19 12.55
N GLY A 35 -4.52 -9.94 11.73
CA GLY A 35 -5.91 -9.80 12.16
C GLY A 35 -6.31 -8.39 12.55
N ASP A 36 -5.36 -7.45 12.67
CA ASP A 36 -5.70 -6.05 12.90
C ASP A 36 -6.40 -5.44 11.68
N ARG A 37 -7.28 -4.48 11.95
CA ARG A 37 -8.06 -3.78 10.93
C ARG A 37 -7.44 -2.41 10.66
N ILE A 38 -7.20 -2.12 9.39
CA ILE A 38 -6.64 -0.86 8.92
C ILE A 38 -7.67 -0.21 7.99
N SER A 39 -8.08 1.02 8.28
CA SER A 39 -8.85 1.84 7.35
C SER A 39 -7.91 2.61 6.44
N ILE A 40 -8.18 2.58 5.13
CA ILE A 40 -7.40 3.26 4.11
C ILE A 40 -8.30 4.29 3.45
N TYR A 41 -8.06 5.57 3.71
CA TYR A 41 -8.83 6.66 3.10
C TYR A 41 -7.95 7.45 2.14
N MET A 42 -7.91 7.01 0.88
CA MET A 42 -7.07 7.59 -0.19
C MET A 42 -7.79 7.53 -1.55
N PRO A 43 -7.47 8.44 -2.48
CA PRO A 43 -7.94 8.36 -3.87
C PRO A 43 -7.27 7.21 -4.63
N MET A 44 -7.67 7.01 -5.89
CA MET A 44 -7.15 5.97 -6.80
C MET A 44 -5.75 6.29 -7.35
N ILE A 45 -4.74 6.23 -6.45
CA ILE A 45 -3.31 6.45 -6.74
C ILE A 45 -2.48 5.19 -6.49
N LEU A 46 -1.21 5.19 -6.88
CA LEU A 46 -0.36 4.00 -6.79
C LEU A 46 -0.10 3.57 -5.34
N GLU A 47 -0.02 4.54 -4.44
CA GLU A 47 0.16 4.40 -3.00
C GLU A 47 -0.99 3.60 -2.36
N LEU A 48 -2.20 3.72 -2.91
CA LEU A 48 -3.35 2.92 -2.47
C LEU A 48 -3.09 1.42 -2.66
N VAL A 49 -2.58 1.03 -3.83
CA VAL A 49 -2.24 -0.37 -4.12
C VAL A 49 -1.09 -0.84 -3.23
N ILE A 50 -0.08 0.00 -3.01
CA ILE A 50 1.04 -0.30 -2.09
C ILE A 50 0.51 -0.54 -0.68
N ALA A 51 -0.42 0.29 -0.19
CA ALA A 51 -1.01 0.17 1.14
C ALA A 51 -1.85 -1.10 1.29
N MET A 52 -2.74 -1.39 0.33
CA MET A 52 -3.55 -2.62 0.32
C MET A 52 -2.67 -3.87 0.35
N LEU A 53 -1.64 -3.93 -0.52
CA LEU A 53 -0.73 -5.07 -0.60
C LEU A 53 0.15 -5.21 0.65
N ALA A 54 0.57 -4.10 1.27
CA ALA A 54 1.32 -4.15 2.53
C ALA A 54 0.47 -4.70 3.67
N CYS A 55 -0.81 -4.31 3.76
CA CYS A 55 -1.76 -4.86 4.73
C CYS A 55 -1.93 -6.37 4.52
N ALA A 56 -2.14 -6.80 3.27
CA ALA A 56 -2.25 -8.22 2.93
C ALA A 56 -0.97 -9.00 3.29
N ARG A 57 0.23 -8.43 3.02
CA ARG A 57 1.53 -9.05 3.32
C ARG A 57 1.72 -9.37 4.81
N ILE A 58 1.21 -8.52 5.70
CA ILE A 58 1.32 -8.74 7.16
C ILE A 58 0.11 -9.46 7.75
N GLY A 59 -0.88 -9.80 6.93
CA GLY A 59 -2.11 -10.46 7.35
C GLY A 59 -3.08 -9.54 8.10
N ALA A 60 -3.00 -8.23 7.86
CA ALA A 60 -3.96 -7.25 8.35
C ALA A 60 -5.13 -7.12 7.36
N LEU A 61 -6.33 -6.88 7.89
CA LEU A 61 -7.53 -6.63 7.10
C LEU A 61 -7.58 -5.14 6.74
N HIS A 62 -7.66 -4.82 5.45
CA HIS A 62 -7.83 -3.43 5.01
C HIS A 62 -9.30 -3.16 4.66
N SER A 63 -9.79 -1.99 5.07
CA SER A 63 -11.08 -1.42 4.67
C SER A 63 -10.81 -0.14 3.91
N VAL A 64 -11.30 -0.04 2.69
CA VAL A 64 -11.11 1.10 1.77
C VAL A 64 -12.31 2.01 1.84
#